data_AF-A0A9D6HES4-F1
#
_entry.id   AF-A0A9D6HES4-F1
#
_cell.length_a   1.000
_cell.length_b   1.000
_cell.length_c   1.000
_cell.angle_alpha   90.00
_cell.angle_beta   90.00
_cell.angle_gamma   90.00
#
_symmetry.space_group_name_H-M   'P 1'
#
loop_
_entity.id
_entity.type
_entity.pdbx_description
1 polymer ?
#
loop_
_entity_poly.entity_id
_entity_poly.type
_entity_poly.pdbx_seq_one_letter_code
_entity_poly.pdbx_strand_id
1 'polypeptide(L)'
;MRYLLGAGAIGALIWFFAGSSLLAGLTATTLFVGFTWPFFALLALFFVVEFTCVENDSGVGATFTLLVFTALLYFLGGGLENPVIKFVIENWIAVVAAYFPIGALWMFAKWEGVLKRWDNDLSSTRKEFVAAKGITLKAGEAIPANLKDEWFRYAGRAAYKPNPNSYKSRFLLWIGYWPFSMAWSVTRQFFIRLFNLLDDLTKLVKRVSLFIYDRCSGALRYMVNRRAKKYDDDVK
;
A
#
# COMPACT_ATOMS: atom_id res chain seq x y z
N MET A 1 -28.50 65.96 -24.00
CA MET A 1 -28.89 65.20 -22.78
C MET A 1 -29.33 63.75 -23.03
N ARG A 2 -29.77 63.32 -24.23
CA ARG A 2 -30.17 61.92 -24.48
C ARG A 2 -29.03 60.90 -24.61
N TYR A 3 -27.79 61.32 -24.91
CA TYR A 3 -26.65 60.41 -25.07
C TYR A 3 -25.95 60.02 -23.76
N LEU A 4 -26.18 60.75 -22.65
CA LEU A 4 -25.58 60.44 -21.35
C LEU A 4 -26.34 59.34 -20.58
N LEU A 5 -27.61 59.08 -20.91
CA LEU A 5 -28.41 58.00 -20.28
C LEU A 5 -28.10 56.62 -20.86
N GLY A 6 -27.60 56.53 -22.10
CA GLY A 6 -27.28 55.24 -22.75
C GLY A 6 -25.99 54.59 -22.24
N ALA A 7 -24.97 55.39 -21.92
CA ALA A 7 -23.67 54.87 -21.46
C ALA A 7 -23.75 54.24 -20.05
N GLY A 8 -24.59 54.79 -19.16
CA GLY A 8 -24.79 54.25 -17.81
C GLY A 8 -25.51 52.90 -17.79
N ALA A 9 -26.49 52.70 -18.68
CA ALA A 9 -27.25 51.46 -18.76
C ALA A 9 -26.41 50.28 -19.27
N ILE A 10 -25.52 50.52 -20.24
CA ILE A 10 -24.60 49.50 -20.77
C ILE A 10 -23.56 49.11 -19.73
N GLY A 11 -23.01 50.08 -18.99
CA GLY A 11 -22.07 49.83 -17.89
C GLY A 11 -22.69 49.00 -16.76
N ALA A 12 -23.93 49.29 -16.36
CA ALA A 12 -24.64 48.55 -15.32
C ALA A 12 -24.95 47.09 -15.73
N LEU A 13 -25.31 46.85 -17.00
CA LEU A 13 -25.52 45.50 -17.53
C LEU A 13 -24.22 44.69 -17.56
N ILE A 14 -23.11 45.28 -18.04
CA ILE A 14 -21.81 44.61 -18.04
C ILE A 14 -21.35 44.28 -16.61
N TRP A 15 -21.55 45.19 -15.65
CA TRP A 15 -21.21 44.95 -14.25
C TRP A 15 -22.08 43.87 -13.60
N PHE A 16 -23.37 43.80 -13.96
CA PHE A 16 -24.28 42.75 -13.48
C PHE A 16 -23.91 41.37 -14.04
N PHE A 17 -23.57 41.26 -15.34
CA PHE A 17 -23.10 40.01 -15.96
C PHE A 17 -21.71 39.59 -15.47
N ALA A 18 -20.80 40.54 -15.25
CA ALA A 18 -19.47 40.28 -14.68
C ALA A 18 -19.56 39.87 -13.18
N GLY A 19 -20.41 40.53 -12.40
CA GLY A 19 -20.63 40.21 -10.99
C GLY A 19 -21.30 38.85 -10.77
N SER A 20 -22.29 38.50 -11.61
CA SER A 20 -22.98 37.21 -11.54
C SER A 20 -22.09 36.04 -11.94
N SER A 21 -21.20 36.21 -12.92
CA SER A 21 -20.21 35.18 -13.28
C SER A 21 -19.12 34.99 -12.24
N LEU A 22 -18.68 36.06 -11.56
CA LEU A 22 -17.72 35.97 -10.43
C LEU A 22 -18.34 35.27 -9.21
N LEU A 23 -19.58 35.63 -8.85
CA LEU A 23 -20.30 34.97 -7.75
C LEU A 23 -20.62 33.50 -8.08
N ALA A 24 -21.01 33.20 -9.32
CA ALA A 24 -21.18 31.82 -9.78
C ALA A 24 -19.87 31.02 -9.73
N GLY A 25 -18.74 31.62 -10.13
CA GLY A 25 -17.42 31.00 -10.05
C GLY A 25 -16.97 30.73 -8.62
N LEU A 26 -17.18 31.68 -7.70
CA LEU A 26 -16.85 31.52 -6.29
C LEU A 26 -17.74 30.48 -5.60
N THR A 27 -19.05 30.50 -5.86
CA THR A 27 -19.97 29.48 -5.32
C THR A 27 -19.65 28.09 -5.87
N ALA A 28 -19.39 27.94 -7.17
CA ALA A 28 -18.98 26.68 -7.77
C ALA A 28 -17.66 26.16 -7.18
N THR A 29 -16.66 27.04 -6.99
CA THR A 29 -15.38 26.66 -6.39
C THR A 29 -15.54 26.26 -4.92
N THR A 30 -16.36 26.99 -4.16
CA THR A 30 -16.60 26.70 -2.73
C THR A 30 -17.39 25.40 -2.55
N LEU A 31 -18.37 25.14 -3.42
CA LEU A 31 -19.08 23.86 -3.46
C LEU A 31 -18.14 22.73 -3.88
N PHE A 32 -17.30 22.95 -4.90
CA PHE A 32 -16.33 21.95 -5.34
C PHE A 32 -15.33 21.64 -4.21
N VAL A 33 -14.67 22.63 -3.63
CA VAL A 33 -13.68 22.40 -2.55
C VAL A 33 -14.36 21.87 -1.28
N GLY A 34 -15.52 22.41 -0.92
CA GLY A 34 -16.26 22.07 0.28
C GLY A 34 -16.91 20.68 0.26
N PHE A 35 -17.29 20.15 -0.91
CA PHE A 35 -17.90 18.82 -1.03
C PHE A 35 -16.94 17.76 -1.57
N THR A 36 -16.05 18.10 -2.51
CA THR A 36 -15.16 17.14 -3.16
C THR A 36 -14.07 16.63 -2.22
N TRP A 37 -13.40 17.52 -1.48
CA TRP A 37 -12.31 17.10 -0.59
C TRP A 37 -12.78 16.25 0.59
N PRO A 38 -13.85 16.61 1.32
CA PRO A 38 -14.37 15.74 2.37
C PRO A 38 -14.86 14.40 1.84
N PHE A 39 -15.43 14.34 0.63
CA PHE A 39 -15.79 13.09 -0.01
C PHE A 39 -14.56 12.19 -0.22
N PHE A 40 -13.47 12.72 -0.79
CA PHE A 40 -12.24 11.96 -0.94
C PHE A 40 -11.58 11.58 0.38
N ALA A 41 -11.66 12.44 1.40
CA ALA A 41 -11.19 12.11 2.74
C ALA A 41 -11.99 10.98 3.38
N LEU A 42 -13.32 10.98 3.24
CA LEU A 42 -14.20 9.90 3.67
C LEU A 42 -13.93 8.60 2.91
N LEU A 43 -13.69 8.71 1.60
CA LEU A 43 -13.31 7.57 0.77
C LEU A 43 -11.97 6.97 1.22
N ALA A 44 -10.97 7.81 1.48
CA ALA A 44 -9.67 7.37 2.00
C ALA A 44 -9.82 6.72 3.38
N LEU A 45 -10.60 7.32 4.28
CA LEU A 45 -10.90 6.75 5.60
C LEU A 45 -11.60 5.39 5.47
N PHE A 46 -12.58 5.27 4.57
CA PHE A 46 -13.24 4.01 4.28
C PHE A 46 -12.23 2.93 3.86
N PHE A 47 -11.34 3.23 2.91
CA PHE A 47 -10.31 2.27 2.50
C PHE A 47 -9.38 1.87 3.65
N VAL A 48 -8.97 2.82 4.50
CA VAL A 48 -8.12 2.52 5.66
C VAL A 48 -8.82 1.59 6.63
N VAL A 49 -10.08 1.87 6.98
CA VAL A 49 -10.86 1.04 7.89
C VAL A 49 -11.12 -0.34 7.28
N GLU A 50 -11.50 -0.40 6.01
CA GLU A 50 -11.74 -1.65 5.28
C GLU A 50 -10.49 -2.53 5.23
N PHE A 51 -9.33 -1.94 4.89
CA PHE A 51 -8.05 -2.66 4.91
C PHE A 51 -7.70 -3.16 6.31
N THR A 52 -7.96 -2.36 7.34
CA THR A 52 -7.73 -2.76 8.74
C THR A 52 -8.64 -3.92 9.14
N CYS A 53 -9.90 -3.92 8.74
CA CYS A 53 -10.84 -5.02 9.00
C CYS A 53 -10.42 -6.30 8.26
N VAL A 54 -10.05 -6.20 6.99
CA VAL A 54 -9.59 -7.32 6.17
C VAL A 54 -8.28 -7.91 6.69
N GLU A 55 -7.36 -7.08 7.18
CA GLU A 55 -6.09 -7.54 7.75
C GLU A 55 -6.27 -8.25 9.10
N ASN A 56 -7.22 -7.80 9.91
CA ASN A 56 -7.57 -8.44 11.18
C ASN A 56 -8.54 -9.62 11.03
N ASP A 57 -8.81 -10.08 9.80
CA ASP A 57 -9.80 -11.13 9.49
C ASP A 57 -11.20 -10.87 10.08
N SER A 58 -11.56 -9.59 10.31
CA SER A 58 -12.84 -9.18 10.88
C SER A 58 -13.90 -9.05 9.79
N GLY A 59 -14.47 -10.20 9.40
CA GLY A 59 -15.52 -10.26 8.38
C GLY A 59 -16.74 -9.39 8.70
N VAL A 60 -17.16 -9.37 9.97
CA VAL A 60 -18.31 -8.56 10.41
C VAL A 60 -18.01 -7.07 10.32
N GLY A 61 -16.79 -6.66 10.71
CA GLY A 61 -16.35 -5.29 10.61
C GLY A 61 -16.36 -4.80 9.17
N ALA A 62 -15.77 -5.58 8.27
CA ALA A 62 -15.73 -5.30 6.82
C ALA A 62 -17.14 -5.20 6.20
N THR A 63 -18.07 -6.08 6.59
CA THR A 63 -19.45 -5.99 6.09
C THR A 63 -20.11 -4.70 6.56
N PHE A 64 -19.93 -4.37 7.84
CA PHE A 64 -20.54 -3.18 8.43
C PHE A 64 -20.00 -1.89 7.81
N THR A 65 -18.69 -1.79 7.60
CA THR A 65 -18.06 -0.63 6.95
C THR A 65 -18.54 -0.47 5.51
N LEU A 66 -18.67 -1.57 4.77
CA LEU A 66 -19.21 -1.56 3.41
C LEU A 66 -20.69 -1.11 3.37
N LEU A 67 -21.51 -1.56 4.32
CA LEU A 67 -22.90 -1.12 4.44
C LEU A 67 -23.00 0.37 4.76
N VAL A 68 -22.23 0.86 5.73
CA VAL A 68 -22.19 2.29 6.09
C VAL A 68 -21.73 3.12 4.89
N PHE A 69 -20.68 2.70 4.19
CA PHE A 69 -20.18 3.39 3.01
C PHE A 69 -21.20 3.38 1.86
N THR A 70 -21.88 2.25 1.63
CA THR A 70 -22.94 2.16 0.62
C THR A 70 -24.10 3.08 0.97
N ALA A 71 -24.51 3.16 2.24
CA ALA A 71 -25.54 4.09 2.70
C ALA A 71 -25.10 5.54 2.49
N LEU A 72 -23.85 5.89 2.82
CA LEU A 72 -23.31 7.22 2.55
C LEU A 72 -23.28 7.55 1.05
N LEU A 73 -22.87 6.61 0.19
CA LEU A 73 -22.93 6.80 -1.26
C LEU A 73 -24.36 7.00 -1.76
N TYR A 74 -25.32 6.28 -1.20
CA TYR A 74 -26.73 6.45 -1.55
C TYR A 74 -27.24 7.83 -1.14
N PHE A 75 -27.07 8.22 0.14
CA PHE A 75 -27.62 9.48 0.65
C PHE A 75 -26.88 10.73 0.17
N LEU A 76 -25.55 10.65 -0.01
CA LEU A 76 -24.73 11.80 -0.45
C LEU A 76 -24.52 11.84 -1.97
N GLY A 77 -24.67 10.71 -2.66
CA GLY A 77 -24.34 10.58 -4.09
C GLY A 77 -25.51 10.69 -5.05
N GLY A 78 -26.66 11.22 -4.62
CA GLY A 78 -27.85 11.41 -5.48
C GLY A 78 -28.81 10.21 -5.51
N GLY A 79 -28.72 9.30 -4.54
CA GLY A 79 -29.65 8.18 -4.42
C GLY A 79 -29.61 7.24 -5.62
N LEU A 80 -30.79 6.91 -6.17
CA LEU A 80 -30.94 6.01 -7.32
C LEU A 80 -30.48 6.64 -8.64
N GLU A 81 -30.32 7.96 -8.70
CA GLU A 81 -29.82 8.64 -9.91
C GLU A 81 -28.31 8.53 -10.06
N ASN A 82 -27.60 8.05 -9.03
CA ASN A 82 -26.18 7.81 -9.12
C ASN A 82 -25.88 6.78 -10.23
N PRO A 83 -25.05 7.11 -11.24
CA PRO A 83 -24.84 6.24 -12.39
C PRO A 83 -24.23 4.89 -12.00
N VAL A 84 -23.44 4.83 -10.91
CA VAL A 84 -22.85 3.58 -10.42
C VAL A 84 -23.91 2.69 -9.78
N ILE A 85 -24.75 3.25 -8.90
CA ILE A 85 -25.83 2.50 -8.24
C ILE A 85 -26.82 2.01 -9.29
N LYS A 86 -27.21 2.89 -10.22
CA LYS A 86 -28.09 2.55 -11.34
C LYS A 86 -27.52 1.41 -12.19
N PHE A 87 -26.25 1.50 -12.57
CA PHE A 87 -25.58 0.44 -13.33
C PHE A 87 -25.59 -0.90 -12.59
N VAL A 88 -25.26 -0.91 -11.30
CA VAL A 88 -25.26 -2.13 -10.49
C VAL A 88 -26.66 -2.73 -10.37
N ILE A 89 -27.69 -1.91 -10.18
CA ILE A 89 -29.08 -2.38 -10.11
C ILE A 89 -29.54 -2.96 -11.45
N GLU A 90 -29.25 -2.27 -12.56
CA GLU A 90 -29.63 -2.72 -13.92
C GLU A 90 -28.87 -3.97 -14.36
N ASN A 91 -27.65 -4.19 -13.87
CA ASN A 91 -26.75 -5.26 -14.30
C ASN A 91 -26.36 -6.22 -13.17
N TRP A 92 -27.17 -6.34 -12.12
CA TRP A 92 -26.77 -7.05 -10.88
C TRP A 92 -26.36 -8.50 -11.11
N ILE A 93 -27.03 -9.22 -12.04
CA ILE A 93 -26.70 -10.61 -12.38
C ILE A 93 -25.30 -10.68 -12.97
N ALA A 94 -24.97 -9.80 -13.92
CA ALA A 94 -23.66 -9.76 -14.56
C ALA A 94 -22.56 -9.39 -13.55
N VAL A 95 -22.85 -8.42 -12.68
CA VAL A 95 -21.93 -8.03 -11.59
C VAL A 95 -21.66 -9.21 -10.67
N VAL A 96 -22.70 -9.89 -10.18
CA VAL A 96 -22.56 -11.06 -9.30
C VAL A 96 -21.84 -12.22 -10.01
N ALA A 97 -22.23 -12.51 -11.25
CA ALA A 97 -21.65 -13.57 -12.06
C ALA A 97 -20.18 -13.33 -12.40
N ALA A 98 -19.74 -12.07 -12.55
CA ALA A 98 -18.33 -11.73 -12.71
C ALA A 98 -17.58 -11.72 -11.35
N TYR A 99 -18.25 -11.25 -10.30
CA TYR A 99 -17.64 -11.06 -8.98
C TYR A 99 -17.12 -12.36 -8.37
N PHE A 100 -17.94 -13.42 -8.37
CA PHE A 100 -17.58 -14.68 -7.72
C PHE A 100 -16.42 -15.43 -8.40
N PRO A 101 -16.38 -15.61 -9.73
CA PRO A 101 -15.26 -16.23 -10.42
C PRO A 101 -13.94 -15.49 -10.20
N ILE A 102 -13.95 -14.15 -10.28
CA ILE A 102 -12.75 -13.35 -10.02
C ILE A 102 -12.30 -13.50 -8.57
N GLY A 103 -13.23 -13.48 -7.61
CA GLY A 103 -12.95 -13.72 -6.21
C GLY A 103 -12.37 -15.12 -5.94
N ALA A 104 -12.87 -16.14 -6.62
CA ALA A 104 -12.34 -17.51 -6.53
C ALA A 104 -10.91 -17.61 -7.09
N LEU A 105 -10.64 -17.01 -8.25
CA LEU A 105 -9.28 -16.92 -8.81
C LEU A 105 -8.32 -16.20 -7.85
N TRP A 106 -8.77 -15.10 -7.25
CA TRP A 106 -7.99 -14.36 -6.26
C TRP A 106 -7.70 -15.20 -5.00
N MET A 107 -8.68 -15.96 -4.51
CA MET A 107 -8.52 -16.88 -3.39
C MET A 107 -7.42 -17.93 -3.69
N PHE A 108 -7.39 -18.50 -4.89
CA PHE A 108 -6.31 -19.42 -5.30
C PHE A 108 -4.94 -18.73 -5.29
N ALA A 109 -4.83 -17.53 -5.86
CA ALA A 109 -3.58 -16.77 -5.86
C ALA A 109 -3.09 -16.46 -4.44
N LYS A 110 -4.00 -16.09 -3.52
CA LYS A 110 -3.68 -15.86 -2.10
C LYS A 110 -3.26 -17.14 -1.39
N TRP A 111 -3.92 -18.26 -1.67
CA TRP A 111 -3.57 -19.55 -1.09
C TRP A 111 -2.17 -20.01 -1.51
N GLU A 112 -1.81 -19.86 -2.79
CA GLU A 112 -0.43 -20.11 -3.23
C GLU A 112 0.58 -19.25 -2.47
N GLY A 113 0.26 -17.98 -2.21
CA GLY A 113 1.09 -17.10 -1.40
C GLY A 113 1.26 -17.57 0.06
N VAL A 114 0.23 -18.21 0.64
CA VAL A 114 0.34 -18.85 1.96
C VAL A 114 1.25 -20.07 1.89
N LEU A 115 1.08 -20.93 0.88
CA LEU A 115 1.92 -22.13 0.71
C LEU A 115 3.39 -21.78 0.48
N LYS A 116 3.69 -20.77 -0.34
CA LYS A 116 5.06 -20.29 -0.60
C LYS A 116 5.73 -19.74 0.67
N ARG A 117 5.00 -18.97 1.48
CA ARG A 117 5.52 -18.48 2.77
C ARG A 117 5.80 -19.62 3.73
N TRP A 118 4.87 -20.56 3.85
CA TRP A 118 5.06 -21.75 4.68
C TRP A 118 6.28 -22.57 4.23
N ASP A 119 6.48 -22.78 2.93
CA ASP A 119 7.65 -23.53 2.41
C ASP A 119 8.98 -22.80 2.69
N ASN A 120 9.00 -21.47 2.59
CA ASN A 120 10.15 -20.65 2.98
C ASN A 120 10.44 -20.73 4.49
N ASP A 121 9.41 -20.67 5.34
CA ASP A 121 9.54 -20.78 6.79
C ASP A 121 10.00 -22.19 7.19
N LEU A 122 9.44 -23.22 6.55
CA LEU A 122 9.82 -24.61 6.75
C LEU A 122 11.29 -24.85 6.36
N SER A 123 11.69 -24.37 5.18
CA SER A 123 13.05 -24.56 4.66
C SER A 123 14.11 -23.79 5.46
N SER A 124 13.80 -22.57 5.94
CA SER A 124 14.68 -21.81 6.84
C SER A 124 14.82 -22.49 8.20
N THR A 125 13.70 -22.82 8.86
CA THR A 125 13.68 -23.56 10.13
C THR A 125 14.43 -24.88 10.03
N ARG A 126 14.28 -25.57 8.89
CA ARG A 126 14.99 -26.83 8.62
C ARG A 126 16.49 -26.62 8.51
N LYS A 127 16.96 -25.58 7.81
CA LYS A 127 18.39 -25.27 7.72
C LYS A 127 18.99 -25.00 9.10
N GLU A 128 18.28 -24.25 9.95
CA GLU A 128 18.71 -23.96 11.32
C GLU A 128 18.79 -25.22 12.18
N PHE A 129 17.77 -26.07 12.14
CA PHE A 129 17.77 -27.34 12.88
C PHE A 129 18.93 -28.25 12.47
N VAL A 130 19.17 -28.37 11.16
CA VAL A 130 20.23 -29.21 10.60
C VAL A 130 21.61 -28.68 10.99
N ALA A 131 21.80 -27.36 10.94
CA ALA A 131 23.01 -26.70 11.42
C ALA A 131 23.23 -26.92 12.93
N ALA A 132 22.17 -26.80 13.74
CA ALA A 132 22.24 -27.03 15.18
C ALA A 132 22.57 -28.47 15.57
N LYS A 133 22.20 -29.45 14.73
CA LYS A 133 22.50 -30.88 14.94
C LYS A 133 23.80 -31.33 14.29
N GLY A 134 24.49 -30.48 13.52
CA GLY A 134 25.73 -30.83 12.83
C GLY A 134 25.53 -31.92 11.76
N ILE A 135 24.34 -32.03 11.18
CA ILE A 135 24.02 -33.04 10.16
C ILE A 135 24.15 -32.39 8.78
N THR A 136 24.62 -33.12 7.79
CA THR A 136 24.59 -32.68 6.39
C THR A 136 23.43 -33.38 5.67
N LEU A 137 22.32 -32.67 5.47
CA LEU A 137 21.20 -33.13 4.64
C LEU A 137 21.25 -32.46 3.27
N LYS A 138 21.05 -33.21 2.19
CA LYS A 138 20.85 -32.61 0.86
C LYS A 138 19.47 -31.94 0.80
N ALA A 139 19.34 -30.95 -0.09
CA ALA A 139 18.06 -30.29 -0.33
C ALA A 139 16.99 -31.32 -0.74
N GLY A 140 15.87 -31.36 -0.01
CA GLY A 140 14.75 -32.25 -0.30
C GLY A 140 14.81 -33.64 0.35
N GLU A 141 15.91 -34.03 1.00
CA GLU A 141 15.93 -35.31 1.75
C GLU A 141 14.91 -35.30 2.88
N ALA A 142 14.44 -36.46 3.36
CA ALA A 142 13.60 -36.48 4.56
C ALA A 142 14.46 -36.30 5.82
N ILE A 143 13.89 -35.77 6.90
CA ILE A 143 14.57 -35.76 8.21
C ILE A 143 14.65 -37.21 8.70
N PRO A 144 15.83 -37.68 9.16
CA PRO A 144 16.01 -39.03 9.67
C PRO A 144 14.95 -39.40 10.71
N ALA A 145 14.45 -40.64 10.67
CA ALA A 145 13.34 -41.07 11.52
C ALA A 145 13.62 -40.91 13.02
N ASN A 146 14.88 -41.07 13.44
CA ASN A 146 15.35 -40.90 14.82
C ASN A 146 15.33 -39.44 15.30
N LEU A 147 15.21 -38.46 14.40
CA LEU A 147 15.20 -37.03 14.73
C LEU A 147 13.85 -36.36 14.46
N LYS A 148 12.86 -37.13 14.02
CA LYS A 148 11.56 -36.61 13.58
C LYS A 148 10.81 -35.93 14.74
N ASP A 149 10.84 -36.52 15.92
CA ASP A 149 10.16 -35.99 17.11
C ASP A 149 10.83 -34.70 17.61
N GLU A 150 12.17 -34.67 17.61
CA GLU A 150 12.92 -33.45 17.94
C GLU A 150 12.68 -32.34 16.93
N TRP A 151 12.59 -32.69 15.64
CA TRP A 151 12.23 -31.76 14.58
C TRP A 151 10.84 -31.15 14.81
N PHE A 152 9.82 -31.97 15.09
CA PHE A 152 8.46 -31.45 15.34
C PHE A 152 8.42 -30.55 16.56
N ARG A 153 9.18 -30.86 17.61
CA ARG A 153 9.32 -29.99 18.79
C ARG A 153 10.04 -28.68 18.47
N TYR A 154 11.08 -28.72 17.64
CA TYR A 154 11.85 -27.54 17.24
C TYR A 154 11.05 -26.63 16.30
N ALA A 155 10.51 -27.19 15.22
CA ALA A 155 9.81 -26.44 14.18
C ALA A 155 8.40 -26.01 14.60
N GLY A 156 7.80 -26.68 15.59
CA GLY A 156 6.49 -26.34 16.12
C GLY A 156 5.44 -26.23 15.02
N ARG A 157 4.81 -25.06 14.88
CA ARG A 157 3.77 -24.81 13.87
C ARG A 157 4.29 -24.87 12.43
N ALA A 158 5.56 -24.55 12.18
CA ALA A 158 6.12 -24.56 10.83
C ALA A 158 6.15 -25.99 10.23
N ALA A 159 6.27 -27.02 11.06
CA ALA A 159 6.27 -28.41 10.61
C ALA A 159 4.92 -28.89 10.06
N TYR A 160 3.82 -28.22 10.40
CA TYR A 160 2.49 -28.61 9.95
C TYR A 160 2.12 -27.87 8.68
N LYS A 161 1.88 -28.63 7.61
CA LYS A 161 1.37 -28.07 6.35
C LYS A 161 0.01 -27.38 6.60
N PRO A 162 -0.20 -26.15 6.09
CA PRO A 162 -1.49 -25.48 6.20
C PRO A 162 -2.62 -26.36 5.65
N ASN A 163 -3.56 -26.71 6.51
CA ASN A 163 -4.72 -27.50 6.12
C ASN A 163 -5.81 -26.58 5.54
N PRO A 164 -6.26 -26.76 4.28
CA PRO A 164 -7.28 -25.89 3.69
C PRO A 164 -8.58 -25.86 4.51
N ASN A 165 -8.90 -26.95 5.23
CA ASN A 165 -10.10 -27.02 6.06
C ASN A 165 -10.09 -26.04 7.25
N SER A 166 -8.92 -25.69 7.79
CA SER A 166 -8.83 -24.67 8.85
C SER A 166 -8.89 -23.24 8.32
N TYR A 167 -8.91 -23.05 7.00
CA TYR A 167 -8.93 -21.74 6.33
C TYR A 167 -10.28 -21.42 5.66
N LYS A 168 -11.33 -22.23 5.84
CA LYS A 168 -12.63 -22.04 5.18
C LYS A 168 -13.21 -20.64 5.36
N SER A 169 -13.23 -20.11 6.58
CA SER A 169 -13.71 -18.75 6.85
C SER A 169 -12.88 -17.71 6.13
N ARG A 170 -11.56 -17.86 6.13
CA ARG A 170 -10.63 -16.96 5.46
C ARG A 170 -10.76 -17.03 3.94
N PHE A 171 -11.06 -18.19 3.36
CA PHE A 171 -11.38 -18.33 1.94
C PHE A 171 -12.64 -17.56 1.56
N LEU A 172 -13.71 -17.66 2.37
CA LEU A 172 -14.93 -16.87 2.16
C LEU A 172 -14.63 -15.36 2.23
N LEU A 173 -13.78 -14.92 3.15
CA LEU A 173 -13.33 -13.53 3.21
C LEU A 173 -12.54 -13.13 1.97
N TRP A 174 -11.63 -13.98 1.48
CA TRP A 174 -10.87 -13.67 0.27
C TRP A 174 -11.73 -13.59 -0.98
N ILE A 175 -12.79 -14.40 -1.07
CA ILE A 175 -13.76 -14.33 -2.17
C ILE A 175 -14.67 -13.09 -2.00
N GLY A 176 -15.20 -12.85 -0.81
CA GLY A 176 -16.16 -11.78 -0.54
C GLY A 176 -15.57 -10.36 -0.43
N TYR A 177 -14.23 -10.25 -0.29
CA TYR A 177 -13.53 -8.96 -0.18
C TYR A 177 -12.32 -8.91 -1.14
N TRP A 178 -12.39 -9.65 -2.25
CA TRP A 178 -11.29 -9.75 -3.20
C TRP A 178 -10.83 -8.40 -3.78
N PRO A 179 -11.70 -7.42 -4.12
CA PRO A 179 -11.24 -6.17 -4.74
C PRO A 179 -10.35 -5.38 -3.77
N PHE A 180 -10.77 -5.30 -2.51
CA PHE A 180 -10.02 -4.62 -1.46
C PHE A 180 -8.73 -5.37 -1.12
N SER A 181 -8.78 -6.69 -0.96
CA SER A 181 -7.56 -7.48 -0.72
C SER A 181 -6.58 -7.40 -1.89
N MET A 182 -7.06 -7.31 -3.13
CA MET A 182 -6.22 -7.19 -4.32
C MET A 182 -5.59 -5.80 -4.38
N ALA A 183 -6.40 -4.75 -4.21
CA ALA A 183 -5.92 -3.37 -4.13
C ALA A 183 -4.84 -3.22 -3.05
N TRP A 184 -5.07 -3.76 -1.85
CA TRP A 184 -4.07 -3.77 -0.78
C TRP A 184 -2.79 -4.48 -1.17
N SER A 185 -2.88 -5.65 -1.82
CA SER A 185 -1.70 -6.42 -2.23
C SER A 185 -0.86 -5.69 -3.27
N VAL A 186 -1.50 -5.03 -4.24
CA VAL A 186 -0.84 -4.20 -5.27
C VAL A 186 -0.17 -2.99 -4.61
N THR A 187 -0.92 -2.26 -3.79
CA THR A 187 -0.45 -1.07 -3.08
C THR A 187 0.72 -1.40 -2.15
N ARG A 188 0.62 -2.49 -1.38
CA ARG A 188 1.70 -2.95 -0.50
C ARG A 188 2.98 -3.30 -1.27
N GLN A 189 2.86 -4.02 -2.39
CA GLN A 189 4.02 -4.33 -3.23
C GLN A 189 4.68 -3.07 -3.80
N PHE A 190 3.86 -2.10 -4.22
CA PHE A 190 4.35 -0.81 -4.69
C PHE A 190 5.13 -0.08 -3.58
N PHE A 191 4.58 0.01 -2.37
CA PHE A 191 5.26 0.65 -1.24
C PHE A 191 6.55 -0.06 -0.85
N ILE A 192 6.57 -1.39 -0.78
CA ILE A 192 7.79 -2.15 -0.47
C ILE A 192 8.89 -1.86 -1.51
N ARG A 193 8.55 -1.82 -2.80
CA ARG A 193 9.53 -1.46 -3.84
C ARG A 193 10.03 -0.03 -3.69
N LEU A 194 9.13 0.91 -3.39
CA LEU A 194 9.48 2.31 -3.16
C LEU A 194 10.45 2.45 -1.97
N PHE A 195 10.15 1.81 -0.83
CA PHE A 195 11.02 1.85 0.34
C PHE A 195 12.38 1.20 0.08
N ASN A 196 12.41 0.05 -0.59
CA ASN A 196 13.68 -0.58 -0.96
C ASN A 196 14.53 0.34 -1.86
N LEU A 197 13.89 1.05 -2.81
CA LEU A 197 14.57 2.03 -3.65
C LEU A 197 15.12 3.20 -2.83
N LEU A 198 14.35 3.72 -1.87
CA LEU A 198 14.80 4.78 -0.96
C LEU A 198 15.97 4.31 -0.06
N ASP A 199 15.92 3.08 0.41
CA ASP A 199 17.01 2.47 1.19
C ASP A 199 18.29 2.34 0.36
N ASP A 200 18.17 1.93 -0.89
CA ASP A 200 19.32 1.80 -1.79
C ASP A 200 19.92 3.16 -2.17
N LEU A 201 19.09 4.19 -2.38
CA LEU A 201 19.55 5.57 -2.51
C LEU A 201 20.29 6.04 -1.26
N THR A 202 19.76 5.73 -0.07
CA THR A 202 20.40 6.08 1.20
C THR A 202 21.77 5.40 1.34
N LYS A 203 21.89 4.12 0.96
CA LYS A 203 23.18 3.41 0.92
C LYS A 203 24.15 4.00 -0.11
N LEU A 204 23.65 4.48 -1.25
CA LEU A 204 24.47 5.13 -2.26
C LEU A 204 25.00 6.47 -1.77
N VAL A 205 24.14 7.30 -1.17
CA VAL A 205 24.55 8.59 -0.56
C VAL A 205 25.62 8.36 0.51
N LYS A 206 25.44 7.35 1.39
CA LYS A 206 26.45 6.98 2.40
C LYS A 206 27.79 6.56 1.77
N ARG A 207 27.76 5.79 0.67
CA ARG A 207 28.99 5.40 -0.04
C ARG A 207 29.70 6.60 -0.66
N VAL A 208 28.96 7.52 -1.28
CA VAL A 208 29.53 8.75 -1.86
C VAL A 208 30.09 9.65 -0.77
N SER A 209 29.39 9.82 0.36
CA SER A 209 29.88 10.63 1.47
C SER A 209 31.17 10.07 2.08
N LEU A 210 31.26 8.74 2.26
CA LEU A 210 32.48 8.08 2.73
C LEU A 210 33.63 8.25 1.73
N PHE A 211 33.36 8.10 0.44
CA PHE A 211 34.37 8.30 -0.60
C PHE A 211 34.94 9.73 -0.60
N ILE A 212 34.07 10.75 -0.47
CA ILE A 212 34.51 12.15 -0.38
C ILE A 212 35.33 12.36 0.90
N TYR A 213 34.87 11.84 2.03
CA TYR A 213 35.58 11.94 3.30
C TYR A 213 36.99 11.29 3.25
N ASP A 214 37.11 10.11 2.63
CA ASP A 214 38.38 9.41 2.46
C ASP A 214 39.34 10.21 1.55
N ARG A 215 38.84 10.81 0.47
CA ARG A 215 39.64 11.67 -0.41
C ARG A 215 40.13 12.93 0.30
N CYS A 216 39.25 13.60 1.04
CA CYS A 216 39.59 14.80 1.80
C CYS A 216 40.59 14.49 2.94
N SER A 217 40.36 13.42 3.70
CA SER A 217 41.24 13.03 4.80
C SER A 217 42.63 12.59 4.30
N GLY A 218 42.71 11.90 3.15
CA GLY A 218 43.97 11.58 2.47
C GLY A 218 44.75 12.83 2.07
N ALA A 219 44.09 13.81 1.45
CA ALA A 219 44.72 15.10 1.10
C ALA A 219 45.20 15.86 2.34
N LEU A 220 44.41 15.87 3.41
CA LEU A 220 44.78 16.52 4.67
C LEU A 220 46.01 15.86 5.31
N ARG A 221 46.04 14.52 5.38
CA ARG A 221 47.20 13.77 5.88
C ARG A 221 48.46 14.04 5.07
N TYR A 222 48.34 14.10 3.74
CA TYR A 222 49.46 14.45 2.86
C TYR A 222 50.01 15.86 3.16
N MET A 223 49.12 16.85 3.33
CA MET A 223 49.54 18.22 3.68
C MET A 223 50.21 18.31 5.05
N VAL A 224 49.69 17.60 6.06
CA VAL A 224 50.28 17.56 7.41
C VAL A 224 51.65 16.92 7.38
N ASN A 225 51.81 15.77 6.73
CA ASN A 225 53.10 15.08 6.61
C ASN A 225 54.14 15.93 5.86
N ARG A 226 53.73 16.64 4.81
CA ARG A 226 54.60 17.56 4.07
C ARG A 226 55.08 18.72 4.95
N ARG A 227 54.21 19.29 5.79
CA ARG A 227 54.60 20.34 6.74
C ARG A 227 55.52 19.80 7.84
N ALA A 228 55.21 18.62 8.39
CA ALA A 228 56.03 17.99 9.43
C ALA A 228 57.47 17.74 8.94
N LYS A 229 57.64 17.26 7.70
CA LYS A 229 58.96 17.06 7.10
C LYS A 229 59.75 18.37 6.98
N LYS A 230 59.09 19.45 6.56
CA LYS A 230 59.75 20.76 6.44
C LYS A 230 60.30 21.25 7.78
N TYR A 231 59.56 21.06 8.87
CA TYR A 231 60.04 21.42 10.21
C TYR A 231 61.25 20.59 10.67
N ASP A 232 61.33 19.31 10.31
CA ASP A 232 62.49 18.47 10.66
C ASP A 232 63.76 18.87 9.88
N ASP A 233 63.60 19.36 8.66
CA ASP A 233 64.69 19.88 7.83
C ASP A 233 65.20 21.24 8.36
N ASP A 234 64.32 22.10 8.91
CA ASP A 234 64.69 23.42 9.45
C ASP A 234 65.40 23.35 10.82
N VAL A 235 65.35 22.21 11.53
CA VAL A 235 65.94 22.02 12.87
C VAL A 235 67.37 21.43 12.82
N LYS A 236 67.84 20.95 11.66
CA LYS A 236 69.18 20.39 11.45
C LYS A 236 70.16 21.43 10.94
#